data_AF-A0A3P1T6Y2-F1
#
_entry.id   AF-A0A3P1T6Y2-F1
#
_cell.length_a   1.000
_cell.length_b   1.000
_cell.length_c   1.000
_cell.angle_alpha   90.00
_cell.angle_beta   90.00
_cell.angle_gamma   90.00
#
_symmetry.space_group_name_H-M   'P 1'
#
loop_
_entity.id
_entity.type
_entity.pdbx_description
1 polymer ?
#
loop_
_entity_poly.entity_id
_entity_poly.type
_entity_poly.pdbx_seq_one_letter_code
_entity_poly.pdbx_strand_id
1 'polypeptide(L)'
;MAFPLDDIASPTERIRRKLAVARLVDHFRDYSGAADHDYILHPPLGIDTVRSYEARKQIQLPDSYVRFVTEVGDGGRGRPGYFHEGFGAGPIYGLMPLERKDHGRRRKLMKRDALIGSLTEDQWKRTFGSTKGLSEKAHDKLLDRIHHGVFYLTCGGCSDFHGLILSGPARGSVISSNWEHDFPDGPPEIVGDDFLSWYEAWLDDILGDGVRRSWRTYGLGPRELFRRLDEAMADGTAHRTSNLHLRMIGGLPKLGPTRIATLREYHETTDDPRLRDHCLALLAQFDPEATRPLLDHASDALLIHILATRAPGLIPSLTDRLDQMRTKGQDHTDAVDLILAR
;
A
#
# COMPACT_ATOMS: atom_id res chain seq x y z
N MET A 1 17.55 -1.13 7.29
CA MET A 1 17.66 -2.55 7.66
C MET A 1 17.24 -3.33 6.44
N ALA A 2 18.11 -4.17 5.86
CA ALA A 2 17.66 -5.12 4.85
C ALA A 2 16.76 -6.13 5.56
N PHE A 3 15.54 -6.32 5.07
CA PHE A 3 14.68 -7.36 5.63
C PHE A 3 15.26 -8.71 5.17
N PRO A 4 15.19 -9.78 6.00
CA PRO A 4 15.60 -11.13 5.57
C PRO A 4 14.85 -11.65 4.33
N LEU A 5 13.85 -10.92 3.85
CA LEU A 5 13.09 -11.18 2.63
C LEU A 5 13.83 -10.77 1.36
N ASP A 6 14.80 -9.86 1.44
CA ASP A 6 15.50 -9.33 0.27
C ASP A 6 16.50 -10.35 -0.33
N ASP A 7 16.90 -11.36 0.46
CA ASP A 7 17.78 -12.47 0.02
C ASP A 7 17.06 -13.53 -0.84
N ILE A 8 15.73 -13.45 -0.96
CA ILE A 8 14.95 -14.37 -1.78
C ILE A 8 15.10 -13.98 -3.25
N ALA A 9 15.62 -14.90 -4.06
CA ALA A 9 15.91 -14.62 -5.47
C ALA A 9 14.67 -14.31 -6.33
N SER A 10 13.52 -14.95 -6.06
CA SER A 10 12.30 -14.75 -6.85
C SER A 10 11.52 -13.52 -6.39
N PRO A 11 11.27 -12.51 -7.26
CA PRO A 11 10.50 -11.32 -6.90
C PRO A 11 9.05 -11.63 -6.50
N THR A 12 8.41 -12.60 -7.16
CA THR A 12 7.03 -12.99 -6.85
C THR A 12 6.92 -13.66 -5.49
N GLU A 13 7.93 -14.44 -5.09
CA GLU A 13 8.00 -15.03 -3.75
C GLU A 13 8.28 -13.98 -2.68
N ARG A 14 9.17 -13.02 -2.95
CA ARG A 14 9.36 -11.85 -2.07
C ARG A 14 8.07 -11.12 -1.83
N ILE A 15 7.33 -10.80 -2.89
CA ILE A 15 6.05 -10.11 -2.82
C ILE A 15 5.03 -10.88 -1.97
N ARG A 16 4.85 -12.20 -2.18
CA ARG A 16 3.92 -13.01 -1.38
C ARG A 16 4.25 -12.94 0.11
N ARG A 17 5.53 -13.06 0.46
CA ARG A 17 5.96 -12.97 1.86
C ARG A 17 5.82 -11.55 2.42
N LYS A 18 6.19 -10.54 1.64
CA LYS A 18 6.06 -9.13 2.02
C LYS A 18 4.58 -8.77 2.23
N LEU A 19 3.63 -9.32 1.47
CA LEU A 19 2.19 -9.17 1.70
C LEU A 19 1.75 -9.79 3.04
N ALA A 20 2.16 -11.03 3.31
CA ALA A 20 1.87 -11.69 4.58
C ALA A 20 2.45 -10.92 5.77
N VAL A 21 3.68 -10.41 5.64
CA VAL A 21 4.32 -9.59 6.67
C VAL A 21 3.65 -8.23 6.79
N ALA A 22 3.30 -7.56 5.68
CA ALA A 22 2.58 -6.28 5.70
C ALA A 22 1.22 -6.40 6.41
N ARG A 23 0.51 -7.52 6.23
CA ARG A 23 -0.70 -7.87 6.98
C ARG A 23 -0.47 -7.98 8.50
N LEU A 24 0.73 -8.39 8.92
CA LEU A 24 1.08 -8.41 10.34
C LEU A 24 1.57 -7.04 10.83
N VAL A 25 2.28 -6.31 9.97
CA VAL A 25 2.89 -5.01 10.27
C VAL A 25 1.85 -3.92 10.44
N ASP A 26 0.99 -3.77 9.46
CA ASP A 26 -0.10 -2.81 9.47
C ASP A 26 -1.35 -3.44 10.09
N HIS A 27 -1.22 -4.01 11.30
CA HIS A 27 -2.27 -4.76 11.99
C HIS A 27 -3.62 -4.02 12.04
N PHE A 28 -3.59 -2.71 12.24
CA PHE A 28 -4.80 -1.89 12.31
C PHE A 28 -5.39 -1.50 10.95
N ARG A 29 -4.69 -1.82 9.86
CA ARG A 29 -5.10 -1.54 8.47
C ARG A 29 -5.22 -0.06 8.16
N ASP A 30 -4.24 0.69 8.63
CA ASP A 30 -4.22 2.14 8.51
C ASP A 30 -3.38 2.64 7.34
N TYR A 31 -2.68 1.74 6.63
CA TYR A 31 -2.22 2.09 5.29
C TYR A 31 -3.43 2.36 4.38
N SER A 32 -3.35 3.40 3.55
CA SER A 32 -4.45 3.76 2.62
C SER A 32 -4.93 2.54 1.83
N GLY A 33 -6.22 2.21 1.96
CA GLY A 33 -6.87 1.09 1.29
C GLY A 33 -6.78 -0.24 2.03
N ALA A 34 -5.89 -0.37 3.03
CA ALA A 34 -5.68 -1.62 3.75
C ALA A 34 -6.93 -2.05 4.54
N ALA A 35 -7.74 -1.11 5.05
CA ALA A 35 -8.99 -1.42 5.71
C ALA A 35 -9.99 -2.13 4.79
N ASP A 36 -9.86 -1.94 3.47
CA ASP A 36 -10.74 -2.52 2.46
C ASP A 36 -10.17 -3.83 1.89
N HIS A 37 -8.87 -3.86 1.54
CA HIS A 37 -8.25 -5.03 0.89
C HIS A 37 -7.52 -5.97 1.85
N ASP A 38 -7.23 -5.58 3.09
CA ASP A 38 -6.67 -6.44 4.16
C ASP A 38 -5.34 -7.15 3.79
N TYR A 39 -4.56 -6.54 2.88
CA TYR A 39 -3.42 -7.15 2.20
C TYR A 39 -3.69 -8.51 1.51
N ILE A 40 -4.95 -8.78 1.16
CA ILE A 40 -5.37 -10.01 0.48
C ILE A 40 -5.43 -9.79 -1.02
N LEU A 41 -4.95 -10.77 -1.76
CA LEU A 41 -5.25 -10.98 -3.18
C LEU A 41 -6.09 -12.24 -3.34
N HIS A 42 -6.92 -12.33 -4.38
CA HIS A 42 -7.47 -13.64 -4.76
C HIS A 42 -6.36 -14.57 -5.30
N PRO A 43 -6.62 -15.88 -5.36
CA PRO A 43 -5.65 -16.83 -5.90
C PRO A 43 -5.16 -16.47 -7.31
N PRO A 44 -3.92 -16.87 -7.66
CA PRO A 44 -3.37 -16.62 -8.99
C PRO A 44 -4.24 -17.19 -10.11
N LEU A 45 -4.27 -16.49 -11.23
CA LEU A 45 -4.97 -16.89 -12.44
C LEU A 45 -4.19 -17.98 -13.19
N GLY A 46 -4.92 -18.87 -13.85
CA GLY A 46 -4.33 -19.75 -14.86
C GLY A 46 -3.81 -18.94 -16.06
N ILE A 47 -2.68 -19.36 -16.63
CA ILE A 47 -2.08 -18.69 -17.80
C ILE A 47 -3.07 -18.61 -18.98
N ASP A 48 -3.91 -19.64 -19.18
CA ASP A 48 -4.93 -19.66 -20.24
C ASP A 48 -5.99 -18.57 -20.07
N THR A 49 -6.33 -18.21 -18.83
CA THR A 49 -7.23 -17.09 -18.52
C THR A 49 -6.61 -15.77 -18.96
N VAL A 50 -5.32 -15.59 -18.67
CA VAL A 50 -4.56 -14.38 -19.06
C VAL A 50 -4.46 -14.29 -20.58
N ARG A 51 -4.08 -15.37 -21.27
CA ARG A 51 -3.99 -15.40 -22.75
C ARG A 51 -5.36 -15.18 -23.41
N SER A 52 -6.42 -15.73 -22.84
CA SER A 52 -7.79 -15.50 -23.31
C SER A 52 -8.21 -14.04 -23.13
N TYR A 53 -7.80 -13.39 -22.04
CA TYR A 53 -8.02 -11.96 -21.82
C TYR A 53 -7.27 -11.11 -22.86
N GLU A 54 -5.97 -11.37 -23.06
CA GLU A 54 -5.14 -10.70 -24.07
C GLU A 54 -5.74 -10.82 -25.48
N ALA A 55 -6.15 -12.03 -25.88
CA ALA A 55 -6.76 -12.29 -27.18
C ALA A 55 -8.10 -11.52 -27.34
N ARG A 56 -8.99 -11.58 -26.34
CA ARG A 56 -10.28 -10.86 -26.38
C ARG A 56 -10.11 -9.34 -26.41
N LYS A 57 -9.10 -8.82 -25.73
CA LYS A 57 -8.82 -7.37 -25.67
C LYS A 57 -7.92 -6.89 -26.80
N GLN A 58 -7.26 -7.81 -27.51
CA GLN A 58 -6.25 -7.53 -28.55
C GLN A 58 -5.10 -6.69 -27.99
N ILE A 59 -4.57 -7.11 -26.85
CA ILE A 59 -3.44 -6.48 -26.17
C ILE A 59 -2.41 -7.54 -25.82
N GLN A 60 -1.20 -7.11 -25.46
CA GLN A 60 -0.23 -7.96 -24.77
C GLN A 60 0.12 -7.30 -23.44
N LEU A 61 0.03 -8.05 -22.35
CA LEU A 61 0.43 -7.60 -21.03
C LEU A 61 1.96 -7.72 -20.90
N PRO A 62 2.62 -6.81 -20.17
CA PRO A 62 4.03 -6.96 -19.81
C PRO A 62 4.27 -8.21 -18.96
N ASP A 63 5.41 -8.88 -19.16
CA ASP A 63 5.74 -10.14 -18.50
C ASP A 63 5.74 -10.04 -16.97
N SER A 64 6.22 -8.92 -16.42
CA SER A 64 6.21 -8.66 -14.97
C SER A 64 4.79 -8.69 -14.39
N TYR A 65 3.80 -8.12 -15.10
CA TYR A 65 2.41 -8.17 -14.68
C TYR A 65 1.77 -9.55 -14.88
N VAL A 66 2.08 -10.23 -15.99
CA VAL A 66 1.61 -11.63 -16.23
C VAL A 66 2.10 -12.55 -15.11
N ARG A 67 3.39 -12.44 -14.74
CA ARG A 67 3.96 -13.19 -13.62
C ARG A 67 3.25 -12.86 -12.31
N PHE A 68 2.97 -11.59 -12.03
CA PHE A 68 2.23 -11.23 -10.82
C PHE A 68 0.87 -11.91 -10.75
N VAL A 69 0.04 -11.80 -11.80
CA VAL A 69 -1.33 -12.34 -11.75
C VAL A 69 -1.37 -13.87 -11.80
N THR A 70 -0.33 -14.53 -12.32
CA THR A 70 -0.25 -16.00 -12.42
C THR A 70 0.53 -16.67 -11.29
N GLU A 71 1.38 -15.92 -10.59
CA GLU A 71 2.16 -16.44 -9.47
C GLU A 71 1.65 -15.88 -8.14
N VAL A 72 1.37 -14.58 -8.02
CA VAL A 72 1.03 -13.94 -6.74
C VAL A 72 -0.48 -13.95 -6.49
N GLY A 73 -1.28 -13.36 -7.39
CA GLY A 73 -2.72 -13.20 -7.22
C GLY A 73 -3.33 -12.12 -8.10
N ASP A 74 -4.66 -12.08 -8.21
CA ASP A 74 -5.38 -11.08 -9.02
C ASP A 74 -6.59 -10.49 -8.30
N GLY A 75 -6.65 -9.16 -8.21
CA GLY A 75 -7.72 -8.49 -7.44
C GLY A 75 -7.85 -9.03 -6.02
N GLY A 76 -9.02 -8.84 -5.41
CA GLY A 76 -9.27 -9.31 -4.05
C GLY A 76 -10.72 -9.06 -3.65
N ARG A 77 -11.02 -9.13 -2.36
CA ARG A 77 -12.39 -8.94 -1.88
C ARG A 77 -12.86 -7.49 -2.06
N GLY A 78 -11.98 -6.53 -1.75
CA GLY A 78 -12.33 -5.12 -1.62
C GLY A 78 -13.46 -4.89 -0.63
N ARG A 79 -14.02 -3.68 -0.62
CA ARG A 79 -15.17 -3.34 0.24
C ARG A 79 -16.49 -3.65 -0.47
N PRO A 80 -17.33 -4.56 0.05
CA PRO A 80 -18.62 -4.88 -0.58
C PRO A 80 -19.53 -3.66 -0.71
N GLY A 81 -20.17 -3.49 -1.87
CA GLY A 81 -21.11 -2.39 -2.13
C GLY A 81 -20.46 -1.04 -2.43
N TYR A 82 -19.13 -0.98 -2.54
CA TYR A 82 -18.39 0.21 -2.96
C TYR A 82 -17.79 0.02 -4.35
N PHE A 83 -17.41 1.12 -5.02
CA PHE A 83 -16.90 1.05 -6.39
C PHE A 83 -15.61 0.23 -6.53
N HIS A 84 -14.83 0.09 -5.46
CA HIS A 84 -13.60 -0.70 -5.39
C HIS A 84 -13.83 -2.13 -4.83
N GLU A 85 -15.07 -2.60 -4.85
CA GLU A 85 -15.36 -4.02 -4.68
C GLU A 85 -14.59 -4.85 -5.71
N GLY A 86 -13.98 -5.95 -5.26
CA GLY A 86 -13.12 -6.77 -6.11
C GLY A 86 -11.64 -6.33 -6.16
N PHE A 87 -11.27 -5.22 -5.52
CA PHE A 87 -9.87 -4.76 -5.51
C PHE A 87 -9.06 -5.52 -4.47
N GLY A 88 -7.84 -5.88 -4.85
CA GLY A 88 -6.92 -6.61 -4.01
C GLY A 88 -5.86 -5.71 -3.38
N ALA A 89 -4.95 -6.34 -2.65
CA ALA A 89 -3.82 -5.66 -2.02
C ALA A 89 -3.07 -4.77 -3.02
N GLY A 90 -2.96 -3.49 -2.69
CA GLY A 90 -2.26 -2.52 -3.52
C GLY A 90 -2.45 -1.10 -3.03
N PRO A 91 -1.73 -0.13 -3.60
CA PRO A 91 -1.79 1.25 -3.15
C PRO A 91 -3.18 1.87 -3.38
N ILE A 92 -3.43 2.97 -2.66
CA ILE A 92 -4.66 3.79 -2.72
C ILE A 92 -5.91 3.06 -2.19
N TYR A 93 -6.72 2.46 -3.06
CA TYR A 93 -7.87 1.62 -2.70
C TYR A 93 -7.66 0.14 -3.09
N GLY A 94 -6.47 -0.20 -3.59
CA GLY A 94 -6.13 -1.55 -4.00
C GLY A 94 -5.92 -1.70 -5.51
N LEU A 95 -5.40 -2.88 -5.85
CA LEU A 95 -5.12 -3.30 -7.21
C LEU A 95 -6.41 -3.85 -7.86
N MET A 96 -6.74 -3.33 -9.04
CA MET A 96 -7.89 -3.79 -9.80
C MET A 96 -7.65 -5.20 -10.35
N PRO A 97 -8.70 -6.07 -10.35
CA PRO A 97 -8.60 -7.37 -11.00
C PRO A 97 -8.38 -7.19 -12.51
N LEU A 98 -7.71 -8.17 -13.11
CA LEU A 98 -7.45 -8.24 -14.55
C LEU A 98 -8.76 -8.05 -15.33
N GLU A 99 -9.79 -8.78 -14.92
CA GLU A 99 -11.12 -8.69 -15.50
C GLU A 99 -12.10 -7.96 -14.58
N ARG A 100 -12.27 -6.67 -14.84
CA ARG A 100 -13.35 -5.86 -14.28
C ARG A 100 -14.41 -5.60 -15.35
N LYS A 101 -15.68 -5.61 -14.96
CA LYS A 101 -16.80 -5.15 -15.80
C LYS A 101 -16.70 -3.64 -15.99
N ASP A 102 -15.80 -3.20 -16.85
CA ASP A 102 -15.66 -1.80 -17.22
C ASP A 102 -16.62 -1.46 -18.38
N HIS A 103 -17.19 -0.26 -18.38
CA HIS A 103 -18.11 0.26 -19.41
C HIS A 103 -17.41 0.59 -20.75
N GLY A 104 -16.25 -0.02 -21.01
CA GLY A 104 -15.56 -0.02 -22.30
C GLY A 104 -14.55 1.11 -22.51
N ARG A 105 -14.34 2.02 -21.55
CA ARG A 105 -13.36 3.11 -21.65
C ARG A 105 -11.93 2.57 -21.67
N ARG A 106 -11.54 1.71 -20.70
CA ARG A 106 -10.20 1.07 -20.68
C ARG A 106 -9.87 0.39 -22.01
N ARG A 107 -10.85 -0.32 -22.60
CA ARG A 107 -10.65 -1.08 -23.85
C ARG A 107 -10.20 -0.20 -25.01
N LYS A 108 -10.74 1.01 -25.14
CA LYS A 108 -10.41 1.89 -26.27
C LYS A 108 -9.01 2.46 -26.15
N LEU A 109 -8.60 2.77 -24.92
CA LEU A 109 -7.30 3.38 -24.63
C LEU A 109 -6.14 2.42 -24.92
N MET A 110 -6.29 1.15 -24.56
CA MET A 110 -5.23 0.13 -24.73
C MET A 110 -4.88 -0.23 -26.18
N LYS A 111 -5.67 0.20 -27.18
CA LYS A 111 -5.47 -0.20 -28.59
C LYS A 111 -4.49 0.68 -29.37
N ARG A 112 -3.97 1.73 -28.73
CA ARG A 112 -3.05 2.68 -29.34
C ARG A 112 -1.77 2.73 -28.53
N ASP A 113 -0.65 2.95 -29.22
CA ASP A 113 0.64 3.06 -28.55
C ASP A 113 0.65 4.24 -27.57
N ALA A 114 1.35 4.04 -26.45
CA ALA A 114 1.51 5.11 -25.48
C ALA A 114 2.54 6.12 -26.00
N LEU A 115 2.20 7.39 -25.85
CA LEU A 115 3.12 8.50 -26.16
C LEU A 115 4.06 8.82 -25.00
N ILE A 116 3.76 8.29 -23.80
CA ILE A 116 4.61 8.38 -22.61
C ILE A 116 5.94 7.66 -22.89
N GLY A 117 7.05 8.34 -22.63
CA GLY A 117 8.40 7.87 -22.96
C GLY A 117 8.78 7.96 -24.45
N SER A 118 7.85 8.35 -25.33
CA SER A 118 8.12 8.51 -26.77
C SER A 118 8.51 9.93 -27.18
N LEU A 119 8.23 10.92 -26.33
CA LEU A 119 8.36 12.34 -26.64
C LEU A 119 9.32 13.01 -25.66
N THR A 120 10.11 13.97 -26.14
CA THR A 120 10.79 14.92 -25.25
C THR A 120 9.78 15.86 -24.58
N GLU A 121 10.16 16.54 -23.50
CA GLU A 121 9.29 17.53 -22.83
C GLU A 121 8.77 18.60 -23.80
N ASP A 122 9.62 19.13 -24.69
CA ASP A 122 9.21 20.12 -25.70
C ASP A 122 8.26 19.56 -26.76
N GLN A 123 8.43 18.28 -27.13
CA GLN A 123 7.49 17.61 -28.02
C GLN A 123 6.15 17.35 -27.32
N TRP A 124 6.18 16.96 -26.04
CA TRP A 124 5.01 16.75 -25.21
C TRP A 124 4.17 18.03 -25.09
N LYS A 125 4.82 19.14 -24.69
CA LYS A 125 4.22 20.48 -24.59
C LYS A 125 3.55 20.91 -25.89
N ARG A 126 4.20 20.70 -27.03
CA ARG A 126 3.61 21.01 -28.36
C ARG A 126 2.47 20.09 -28.75
N THR A 127 2.52 18.83 -28.33
CA THR A 127 1.58 17.79 -28.71
C THR A 127 0.27 17.89 -27.93
N PHE A 128 0.35 18.14 -26.63
CA PHE A 128 -0.81 18.15 -25.73
C PHE A 128 -1.22 19.57 -25.29
N GLY A 129 -0.29 20.52 -25.25
CA GLY A 129 -0.57 21.91 -24.93
C GLY A 129 -1.16 22.10 -23.53
N SER A 130 -1.73 23.29 -23.30
CA SER A 130 -2.52 23.57 -22.09
C SER A 130 -3.99 23.21 -22.33
N THR A 131 -4.68 22.76 -21.28
CA THR A 131 -6.13 22.55 -21.34
C THR A 131 -6.96 23.80 -21.09
N LYS A 132 -6.31 24.94 -20.79
CA LYS A 132 -7.01 26.18 -20.44
C LYS A 132 -7.91 26.64 -21.59
N GLY A 133 -9.20 26.75 -21.30
CA GLY A 133 -10.21 27.20 -22.26
C GLY A 133 -10.73 26.11 -23.22
N LEU A 134 -10.33 24.85 -23.03
CA LEU A 134 -10.96 23.74 -23.72
C LEU A 134 -12.38 23.51 -23.20
N SER A 135 -13.27 23.05 -24.08
CA SER A 135 -14.55 22.47 -23.64
C SER A 135 -14.31 21.14 -22.93
N GLU A 136 -15.23 20.73 -22.05
CA GLU A 136 -15.19 19.44 -21.35
C GLU A 136 -14.95 18.26 -22.30
N LYS A 137 -15.65 18.23 -23.44
CA LYS A 137 -15.46 17.21 -24.47
C LYS A 137 -14.07 17.23 -25.13
N ALA A 138 -13.46 18.40 -25.28
CA ALA A 138 -12.12 18.51 -25.82
C ALA A 138 -11.06 18.10 -24.78
N HIS A 139 -11.30 18.45 -23.52
CA HIS A 139 -10.51 18.02 -22.37
C HIS A 139 -10.49 16.49 -22.25
N ASP A 140 -11.66 15.85 -22.26
CA ASP A 140 -11.79 14.39 -22.19
C ASP A 140 -11.03 13.68 -23.32
N LYS A 141 -11.11 14.21 -24.54
CA LYS A 141 -10.38 13.64 -25.68
C LYS A 141 -8.86 13.79 -25.54
N LEU A 142 -8.40 14.87 -24.92
CA LEU A 142 -6.99 15.09 -24.67
C LEU A 142 -6.47 14.07 -23.65
N LEU A 143 -7.19 13.90 -22.53
CA LEU A 143 -6.86 12.93 -21.50
C LEU A 143 -6.88 11.49 -22.02
N ASP A 144 -7.93 11.12 -22.77
CA ASP A 144 -7.98 9.82 -23.45
C ASP A 144 -6.74 9.62 -24.34
N ARG A 145 -6.24 10.67 -24.99
CA ARG A 145 -5.04 10.58 -25.84
C ARG A 145 -3.74 10.46 -25.04
N ILE A 146 -3.65 11.11 -23.88
CA ILE A 146 -2.51 11.02 -22.94
C ILE A 146 -2.40 9.59 -22.40
N HIS A 147 -3.54 8.97 -22.07
CA HIS A 147 -3.60 7.63 -21.48
C HIS A 147 -3.75 6.48 -22.50
N HIS A 148 -3.55 6.74 -23.79
CA HIS A 148 -3.44 5.65 -24.77
C HIS A 148 -2.34 4.66 -24.37
N GLY A 149 -2.60 3.37 -24.58
CA GLY A 149 -1.67 2.30 -24.24
C GLY A 149 -1.50 2.08 -22.74
N VAL A 150 -2.24 2.78 -21.87
CA VAL A 150 -2.16 2.63 -20.42
C VAL A 150 -3.26 1.70 -19.90
N PHE A 151 -2.84 0.67 -19.16
CA PHE A 151 -3.72 -0.23 -18.42
C PHE A 151 -3.80 0.20 -16.96
N TYR A 152 -4.96 0.67 -16.52
CA TYR A 152 -5.11 1.15 -15.15
C TYR A 152 -4.94 0.00 -14.14
N LEU A 153 -4.13 0.25 -13.12
CA LEU A 153 -3.83 -0.71 -12.04
C LEU A 153 -4.62 -0.37 -10.79
N THR A 154 -4.65 0.91 -10.40
CA THR A 154 -5.35 1.38 -9.18
C THR A 154 -6.30 2.53 -9.50
N CYS A 155 -7.15 2.89 -8.53
CA CYS A 155 -8.08 4.01 -8.63
C CYS A 155 -8.11 4.70 -7.27
N GLY A 156 -7.96 6.01 -7.24
CA GLY A 156 -8.13 6.86 -6.08
C GLY A 156 -9.39 7.69 -6.12
N GLY A 157 -9.90 8.05 -4.94
CA GLY A 157 -11.14 8.81 -4.78
C GLY A 157 -11.01 10.27 -5.22
N CYS A 158 -9.78 10.73 -5.42
CA CYS A 158 -9.40 12.07 -5.89
C CYS A 158 -8.91 12.04 -7.36
N SER A 159 -9.33 11.05 -8.14
CA SER A 159 -8.99 10.88 -9.56
C SER A 159 -7.54 10.47 -9.87
N ASP A 160 -6.71 10.27 -8.86
CA ASP A 160 -5.37 9.68 -8.99
C ASP A 160 -5.41 8.18 -9.31
N PHE A 161 -4.46 7.69 -10.10
CA PHE A 161 -4.32 6.28 -10.43
C PHE A 161 -2.87 5.91 -10.79
N HIS A 162 -2.54 4.63 -10.62
CA HIS A 162 -1.37 4.02 -11.24
C HIS A 162 -1.76 3.31 -12.53
N GLY A 163 -0.93 3.41 -13.56
CA GLY A 163 -1.17 2.78 -14.86
C GLY A 163 0.05 2.01 -15.37
N LEU A 164 -0.18 0.87 -15.98
CA LEU A 164 0.85 0.05 -16.64
C LEU A 164 0.89 0.36 -18.13
N ILE A 165 2.06 0.72 -18.65
CA ILE A 165 2.22 0.99 -20.08
C ILE A 165 2.29 -0.34 -20.85
N LEU A 166 1.33 -0.57 -21.75
CA LEU A 166 1.22 -1.76 -22.57
C LEU A 166 1.94 -1.66 -23.91
N SER A 167 2.28 -0.47 -24.40
CA SER A 167 2.77 -0.32 -25.77
C SER A 167 3.55 0.97 -25.93
N GLY A 168 4.54 0.97 -26.83
CA GLY A 168 5.48 2.07 -27.00
C GLY A 168 6.81 1.84 -26.25
N PRO A 169 7.73 2.83 -26.27
CA PRO A 169 9.10 2.71 -25.75
C PRO A 169 9.19 2.46 -24.25
N ALA A 170 8.25 2.99 -23.47
CA ALA A 170 8.18 2.77 -22.01
C ALA A 170 7.30 1.57 -21.62
N ARG A 171 7.06 0.62 -22.54
CA ARG A 171 6.27 -0.60 -22.25
C ARG A 171 6.84 -1.34 -21.04
N GLY A 172 5.95 -1.72 -20.12
CA GLY A 172 6.29 -2.41 -18.88
C GLY A 172 6.36 -1.49 -17.67
N SER A 173 6.65 -0.21 -17.86
CA SER A 173 6.76 0.76 -16.78
C SER A 173 5.41 1.15 -16.19
N VAL A 174 5.44 1.56 -14.92
CA VAL A 174 4.27 2.02 -14.17
C VAL A 174 4.32 3.54 -14.04
N ILE A 175 3.21 4.19 -14.35
CA ILE A 175 3.03 5.64 -14.17
C ILE A 175 2.17 5.95 -12.96
N SER A 176 2.40 7.11 -12.36
CA SER A 176 1.43 7.80 -11.50
C SER A 176 0.77 8.92 -12.30
N SER A 177 -0.55 8.99 -12.28
CA SER A 177 -1.32 9.92 -13.10
C SER A 177 -2.64 10.28 -12.43
N ASN A 178 -3.34 11.27 -12.98
CA ASN A 178 -4.66 11.69 -12.56
C ASN A 178 -5.61 11.74 -13.77
N TRP A 179 -6.90 11.41 -13.58
CA TRP A 179 -7.92 11.44 -14.65
C TRP A 179 -8.50 12.82 -14.94
N GLU A 180 -8.21 13.81 -14.11
CA GLU A 180 -8.74 15.18 -14.20
C GLU A 180 -7.63 16.21 -14.41
N HIS A 181 -6.41 15.92 -13.95
CA HIS A 181 -5.28 16.84 -14.11
C HIS A 181 -4.75 16.82 -15.54
N ASP A 182 -4.49 18.00 -16.10
CA ASP A 182 -3.81 18.13 -17.38
C ASP A 182 -2.30 17.98 -17.23
N PHE A 183 -1.61 17.54 -18.28
CA PHE A 183 -0.17 17.31 -18.22
C PHE A 183 0.59 18.34 -19.07
N PRO A 184 0.42 19.67 -18.83
CA PRO A 184 0.99 20.69 -19.70
C PRO A 184 2.50 20.78 -19.58
N ASP A 185 3.06 20.44 -18.40
CA ASP A 185 4.48 20.63 -18.11
C ASP A 185 5.34 19.40 -18.43
N GLY A 186 4.73 18.24 -18.66
CA GLY A 186 5.42 17.01 -19.00
C GLY A 186 4.49 15.79 -18.90
N PRO A 187 4.93 14.61 -19.39
CA PRO A 187 4.15 13.38 -19.27
C PRO A 187 3.87 12.99 -17.82
N PRO A 188 2.87 12.11 -17.58
CA PRO A 188 2.74 11.43 -16.30
C PRO A 188 4.06 10.81 -15.85
N GLU A 189 4.34 10.90 -14.55
CA GLU A 189 5.59 10.42 -13.96
C GLU A 189 5.69 8.90 -14.05
N ILE A 190 6.84 8.39 -14.51
CA ILE A 190 7.18 6.97 -14.41
C ILE A 190 7.71 6.72 -13.00
N VAL A 191 6.96 5.91 -12.23
CA VAL A 191 7.23 5.60 -10.81
C VAL A 191 7.78 4.19 -10.61
N GLY A 192 7.96 3.43 -11.69
CA GLY A 192 8.65 2.14 -11.67
C GLY A 192 8.95 1.62 -13.06
N ASP A 193 10.13 1.04 -13.23
CA ASP A 193 10.60 0.53 -14.53
C ASP A 193 9.80 -0.69 -14.98
N ASP A 194 9.31 -1.50 -14.04
CA ASP A 194 8.41 -2.61 -14.27
C ASP A 194 7.39 -2.81 -13.12
N PHE A 195 6.31 -3.55 -13.40
CA PHE A 195 5.25 -3.81 -12.44
C PHE A 195 5.71 -4.47 -11.13
N LEU A 196 6.58 -5.49 -11.18
CA LEU A 196 6.99 -6.23 -9.97
C LEU A 196 7.84 -5.33 -9.07
N SER A 197 8.80 -4.62 -9.65
CA SER A 197 9.64 -3.67 -8.90
C SER A 197 8.82 -2.55 -8.27
N TRP A 198 7.85 -2.00 -9.01
CA TRP A 198 6.91 -0.99 -8.47
C TRP A 198 6.06 -1.54 -7.31
N TYR A 199 5.49 -2.73 -7.46
CA TYR A 199 4.64 -3.34 -6.43
C TYR A 199 5.45 -3.71 -5.19
N GLU A 200 6.67 -4.23 -5.38
CA GLU A 200 7.58 -4.52 -4.28
C GLU A 200 8.01 -3.25 -3.55
N ALA A 201 8.31 -2.15 -4.26
CA ALA A 201 8.62 -0.86 -3.64
C ALA A 201 7.46 -0.31 -2.80
N TRP A 202 6.21 -0.55 -3.19
CA TRP A 202 5.05 -0.23 -2.37
C TRP A 202 5.03 -1.03 -1.06
N LEU A 203 5.34 -2.33 -1.11
CA LEU A 203 5.47 -3.15 0.10
C LEU A 203 6.66 -2.70 0.96
N ASP A 204 7.77 -2.31 0.34
CA ASP A 204 8.95 -1.80 1.06
C ASP A 204 8.67 -0.47 1.76
N ASP A 205 7.81 0.39 1.21
CA ASP A 205 7.32 1.59 1.90
C ASP A 205 6.48 1.24 3.15
N ILE A 206 5.67 0.19 3.07
CA ILE A 206 4.90 -0.32 4.23
C ILE A 206 5.82 -0.93 5.28
N LEU A 207 6.79 -1.74 4.84
CA LEU A 207 7.73 -2.47 5.69
C LEU A 207 8.91 -1.61 6.18
N GLY A 208 9.06 -0.39 5.65
CA GLY A 208 10.15 0.52 5.93
C GLY A 208 10.19 1.04 7.38
N ASP A 209 10.96 2.12 7.59
CA ASP A 209 11.22 2.71 8.92
C ASP A 209 9.96 3.22 9.66
N GLY A 210 8.79 3.16 9.03
CA GLY A 210 7.51 3.39 9.66
C GLY A 210 6.91 4.75 9.49
N VAL A 211 7.63 5.66 8.84
CA VAL A 211 7.10 6.96 8.46
C VAL A 211 7.10 7.07 6.96
N ARG A 212 5.91 6.93 6.37
CA ARG A 212 5.65 7.23 4.96
C ARG A 212 6.38 8.50 4.55
N ARG A 213 7.04 8.47 3.39
CA ARG A 213 7.54 9.70 2.75
C ARG A 213 6.43 10.72 2.56
N SER A 214 5.22 10.28 2.20
CA SER A 214 4.05 11.17 2.04
C SER A 214 3.58 11.83 3.34
N TRP A 215 3.92 11.28 4.51
CA TRP A 215 3.56 11.87 5.81
C TRP A 215 4.58 12.89 6.31
N ARG A 216 5.82 12.85 5.80
CA ARG A 216 6.80 13.95 5.98
C ARG A 216 6.35 15.22 5.25
N THR A 217 5.54 15.08 4.21
CA THR A 217 5.07 16.17 3.34
C THR A 217 3.89 16.96 3.91
N TYR A 218 3.09 16.40 4.82
CA TYR A 218 1.92 17.09 5.40
C TYR A 218 2.21 17.95 6.65
N GLY A 219 3.47 18.10 7.07
CA GLY A 219 3.89 19.10 8.06
C GLY A 219 3.27 18.96 9.47
N LEU A 220 2.73 17.80 9.84
CA LEU A 220 2.06 17.61 11.13
C LEU A 220 3.08 17.41 12.25
N GLY A 221 3.28 18.44 13.06
CA GLY A 221 4.15 18.38 14.24
C GLY A 221 3.50 17.75 15.49
N PRO A 222 4.29 17.45 16.54
CA PRO A 222 3.84 16.80 17.78
C PRO A 222 2.75 17.53 18.58
N ARG A 223 2.43 18.80 18.28
CA ARG A 223 1.38 19.58 18.96
C ARG A 223 0.01 19.33 18.36
N GLU A 224 -0.09 19.48 17.03
CA GLU A 224 -1.31 19.26 16.26
C GLU A 224 -1.80 17.81 16.35
N LEU A 225 -0.87 16.88 16.55
CA LEU A 225 -1.12 15.48 16.86
C LEU A 225 -1.91 15.29 18.16
N PHE A 226 -1.38 15.76 19.30
CA PHE A 226 -2.02 15.55 20.61
C PHE A 226 -3.37 16.26 20.69
N ARG A 227 -3.50 17.45 20.08
CA ARG A 227 -4.79 18.14 19.95
C ARG A 227 -5.86 17.24 19.31
N ARG A 228 -5.53 16.57 18.20
CA ARG A 228 -6.48 15.68 17.50
C ARG A 228 -6.77 14.40 18.27
N LEU A 229 -5.80 13.88 19.04
CA LEU A 229 -6.04 12.74 19.92
C LEU A 229 -7.03 13.13 21.02
N ASP A 230 -6.80 14.26 21.68
CA ASP A 230 -7.66 14.77 22.74
C ASP A 230 -9.09 15.04 22.23
N GLU A 231 -9.23 15.62 21.03
CA GLU A 231 -10.54 15.79 20.36
C GLU A 231 -11.21 14.45 20.06
N ALA A 232 -10.46 13.49 19.52
CA ALA A 232 -11.03 12.20 19.18
C ALA A 232 -11.42 11.38 20.42
N MET A 233 -10.70 11.54 21.53
CA MET A 233 -11.06 10.98 22.84
C MET A 233 -12.33 11.63 23.39
N ALA A 234 -12.41 12.97 23.37
CA ALA A 234 -13.58 13.71 23.84
C ALA A 234 -14.85 13.36 23.05
N ASP A 235 -14.72 13.15 21.74
CA ASP A 235 -15.85 12.88 20.85
C ASP A 235 -16.14 11.38 20.68
N GLY A 236 -15.40 10.49 21.37
CA GLY A 236 -15.53 9.03 21.24
C GLY A 236 -15.21 8.52 19.82
N THR A 237 -14.48 9.31 19.03
CA THR A 237 -14.14 9.01 17.63
C THR A 237 -12.71 8.54 17.43
N ALA A 238 -11.94 8.36 18.51
CA ALA A 238 -10.56 7.88 18.50
C ALA A 238 -10.34 6.64 17.62
N HIS A 239 -11.28 5.68 17.65
CA HIS A 239 -11.29 4.49 16.81
C HIS A 239 -11.38 4.76 15.29
N ARG A 240 -11.92 5.92 14.89
CA ARG A 240 -12.11 6.36 13.48
C ARG A 240 -11.01 7.27 12.99
N THR A 241 -10.27 7.93 13.89
CA THR A 241 -9.11 8.77 13.57
C THR A 241 -7.85 7.90 13.38
N SER A 242 -8.03 6.74 12.77
CA SER A 242 -7.15 5.57 12.79
C SER A 242 -5.74 5.83 12.22
N ASN A 243 -5.58 6.90 11.46
CA ASN A 243 -4.28 7.34 10.95
C ASN A 243 -3.40 8.12 11.95
N LEU A 244 -3.86 8.38 13.17
CA LEU A 244 -3.12 9.25 14.10
C LEU A 244 -1.79 8.65 14.55
N HIS A 245 -1.75 7.33 14.82
CA HIS A 245 -0.57 6.63 15.33
C HIS A 245 0.50 6.40 14.28
N LEU A 246 0.10 6.14 13.03
CA LEU A 246 1.00 6.07 11.90
C LEU A 246 1.75 7.39 11.62
N ARG A 247 1.17 8.55 11.97
CA ARG A 247 1.87 9.85 11.92
C ARG A 247 2.94 10.01 13.02
N MET A 248 3.01 9.11 13.99
CA MET A 248 3.84 9.23 15.20
C MET A 248 5.15 8.44 15.14
N ILE A 249 5.25 7.42 14.30
CA ILE A 249 6.21 6.35 14.57
C ILE A 249 7.42 6.44 13.64
N GLY A 250 8.40 7.25 14.07
CA GLY A 250 9.75 7.33 13.48
C GLY A 250 10.18 8.77 13.17
N GLY A 251 10.34 9.59 14.21
CA GLY A 251 10.78 10.99 14.06
C GLY A 251 10.30 11.97 15.14
N LEU A 252 9.45 11.52 16.07
CA LEU A 252 9.03 12.35 17.19
C LEU A 252 10.21 12.63 18.14
N PRO A 253 10.41 13.89 18.59
CA PRO A 253 11.29 14.17 19.70
C PRO A 253 10.80 13.41 20.95
N LYS A 254 11.72 13.13 21.89
CA LYS A 254 11.42 12.46 23.15
C LYS A 254 10.16 13.07 23.80
N LEU A 255 9.14 12.25 24.06
CA LEU A 255 7.94 12.72 24.73
C LEU A 255 8.27 13.14 26.17
N GLY A 256 7.70 14.25 26.61
CA GLY A 256 7.77 14.67 28.00
C GLY A 256 6.93 13.76 28.91
N PRO A 257 7.23 13.71 30.22
CA PRO A 257 6.60 12.79 31.18
C PRO A 257 5.08 12.94 31.25
N THR A 258 4.53 14.16 31.11
CA THR A 258 3.08 14.39 31.09
C THR A 258 2.38 13.62 29.98
N ARG A 259 2.98 13.60 28.78
CA ARG A 259 2.39 12.92 27.62
C ARG A 259 2.46 11.40 27.75
N ILE A 260 3.52 10.89 28.38
CA ILE A 260 3.64 9.46 28.71
C ILE A 260 2.56 9.07 29.73
N ALA A 261 2.31 9.89 30.74
CA ALA A 261 1.25 9.64 31.73
C ALA A 261 -0.14 9.58 31.09
N THR A 262 -0.46 10.50 30.19
CA THR A 262 -1.73 10.49 29.44
C THR A 262 -1.92 9.21 28.62
N LEU A 263 -0.86 8.72 27.96
CA LEU A 263 -0.93 7.46 27.21
C LEU A 263 -1.19 6.24 28.12
N ARG A 264 -0.64 6.24 29.33
CA ARG A 264 -0.92 5.19 30.34
C ARG A 264 -2.37 5.23 30.79
N GLU A 265 -2.86 6.42 31.14
CA GLU A 265 -4.26 6.63 31.54
C GLU A 265 -5.21 6.16 30.44
N TYR A 266 -4.97 6.52 29.18
CA TYR A 266 -5.80 6.07 28.05
C TYR A 266 -5.74 4.56 27.84
N HIS A 267 -4.57 3.93 27.98
CA HIS A 267 -4.44 2.47 27.90
C HIS A 267 -5.25 1.75 28.99
N GLU A 268 -5.22 2.27 30.22
CA GLU A 268 -5.89 1.67 31.38
C GLU A 268 -7.41 1.90 31.40
N THR A 269 -7.86 3.04 30.91
CA THR A 269 -9.27 3.48 31.05
C THR A 269 -10.13 3.22 29.82
N THR A 270 -9.53 2.92 28.66
CA THR A 270 -10.30 2.74 27.43
C THR A 270 -10.93 1.35 27.32
N ASP A 271 -12.21 1.33 26.95
CA ASP A 271 -12.94 0.13 26.56
C ASP A 271 -12.70 -0.27 25.10
N ASP A 272 -12.11 0.61 24.28
CA ASP A 272 -11.80 0.34 22.87
C ASP A 272 -10.48 -0.46 22.75
N PRO A 273 -10.54 -1.73 22.30
CA PRO A 273 -9.35 -2.55 22.12
C PRO A 273 -8.32 -1.92 21.18
N ARG A 274 -8.78 -1.24 20.11
CA ARG A 274 -7.88 -0.61 19.15
C ARG A 274 -7.11 0.52 19.82
N LEU A 275 -7.80 1.43 20.49
CA LEU A 275 -7.16 2.53 21.20
C LEU A 275 -6.22 2.05 22.31
N ARG A 276 -6.62 1.01 23.06
CA ARG A 276 -5.78 0.37 24.08
C ARG A 276 -4.45 -0.07 23.49
N ASP A 277 -4.53 -0.75 22.34
CA ASP A 277 -3.38 -1.26 21.62
C ASP A 277 -2.52 -0.15 20.99
N HIS A 278 -3.14 0.94 20.53
CA HIS A 278 -2.44 2.13 20.03
C HIS A 278 -1.62 2.82 21.14
N CYS A 279 -2.20 2.99 22.33
CA CYS A 279 -1.50 3.55 23.47
C CYS A 279 -0.31 2.68 23.88
N LEU A 280 -0.49 1.34 23.87
CA LEU A 280 0.58 0.39 24.18
C LEU A 280 1.75 0.47 23.19
N ALA A 281 1.46 0.62 21.89
CA ALA A 281 2.47 0.79 20.84
C ALA A 281 3.34 2.05 21.05
N LEU A 282 2.73 3.17 21.43
CA LEU A 282 3.44 4.42 21.71
C LEU A 282 4.26 4.33 23.00
N LEU A 283 3.70 3.73 24.05
CA LEU A 283 4.41 3.51 25.31
C LEU A 283 5.67 2.65 25.11
N ALA A 284 5.59 1.58 24.32
CA ALA A 284 6.73 0.73 24.00
C ALA A 284 7.90 1.49 23.34
N GLN A 285 7.60 2.52 22.54
CA GLN A 285 8.60 3.36 21.87
C GLN A 285 9.28 4.34 22.83
N PHE A 286 8.53 4.97 23.74
CA PHE A 286 9.03 6.09 24.56
C PHE A 286 9.39 5.70 26.00
N ASP A 287 8.88 4.57 26.49
CA ASP A 287 9.11 4.05 27.84
C ASP A 287 9.15 2.50 27.84
N PRO A 288 10.16 1.89 27.17
CA PRO A 288 10.21 0.45 26.94
C PRO A 288 10.33 -0.37 28.24
N GLU A 289 11.05 0.13 29.25
CA GLU A 289 11.25 -0.59 30.51
C GLU A 289 9.94 -0.74 31.29
N ALA A 290 9.18 0.35 31.43
CA ALA A 290 7.92 0.32 32.14
C ALA A 290 6.74 -0.18 31.29
N THR A 291 6.95 -0.40 29.99
CA THR A 291 5.96 -1.07 29.13
C THR A 291 6.15 -2.58 29.15
N ARG A 292 7.37 -3.09 29.39
CA ARG A 292 7.72 -4.52 29.35
C ARG A 292 6.76 -5.45 30.13
N PRO A 293 6.36 -5.15 31.39
CA PRO A 293 5.43 -6.02 32.11
C PRO A 293 4.01 -6.04 31.53
N LEU A 294 3.58 -4.97 30.86
CA LEU A 294 2.30 -4.90 30.16
C LEU A 294 2.32 -5.76 28.88
N LEU A 295 3.52 -6.03 28.33
CA LEU A 295 3.71 -6.88 27.17
C LEU A 295 3.67 -8.37 27.53
N ASP A 296 4.13 -8.76 28.73
CA ASP A 296 4.17 -10.16 29.17
C ASP A 296 2.77 -10.82 29.32
N HIS A 297 1.71 -10.01 29.33
CA HIS A 297 0.31 -10.47 29.41
C HIS A 297 -0.48 -10.28 28.11
N ALA A 298 0.12 -9.70 27.08
CA ALA A 298 -0.55 -9.50 25.81
C ALA A 298 -0.47 -10.76 24.94
N SER A 299 -1.63 -11.21 24.47
CA SER A 299 -1.84 -12.48 23.76
C SER A 299 -1.89 -12.33 22.24
N ASP A 300 -1.72 -11.10 21.72
CA ASP A 300 -1.99 -10.76 20.32
C ASP A 300 -0.70 -10.66 19.48
N ALA A 301 -0.79 -11.13 18.23
CA ALA A 301 0.26 -11.05 17.21
C ALA A 301 0.72 -9.61 16.92
N LEU A 302 -0.14 -8.63 17.21
CA LEU A 302 0.17 -7.20 17.20
C LEU A 302 1.37 -6.84 18.09
N LEU A 303 1.48 -7.47 19.26
CA LEU A 303 2.50 -7.16 20.25
C LEU A 303 3.89 -7.63 19.83
N ILE A 304 3.94 -8.82 19.23
CA ILE A 304 5.14 -9.42 18.66
C ILE A 304 5.67 -8.52 17.52
N HIS A 305 4.77 -7.88 16.77
CA HIS A 305 5.13 -6.97 15.69
C HIS A 305 5.68 -5.61 16.18
N ILE A 306 5.06 -5.00 17.20
CA ILE A 306 5.54 -3.76 17.85
C ILE A 306 6.94 -3.97 18.45
N LEU A 307 7.15 -5.13 19.09
CA LEU A 307 8.44 -5.57 19.64
C LEU A 307 9.49 -5.81 18.55
N ALA A 308 9.09 -6.35 17.40
CA ALA A 308 10.00 -6.72 16.32
C ALA A 308 10.56 -5.56 15.50
N THR A 309 9.81 -4.46 15.40
CA THR A 309 10.20 -3.39 14.48
C THR A 309 10.84 -2.20 15.16
N ARG A 310 10.49 -1.86 16.42
CA ARG A 310 10.72 -0.48 16.90
C ARG A 310 11.12 -0.26 18.38
N ALA A 311 11.44 -1.32 19.13
CA ALA A 311 12.04 -1.21 20.47
C ALA A 311 13.38 -1.98 20.59
N PRO A 312 14.50 -1.43 20.07
CA PRO A 312 15.77 -2.16 20.00
C PRO A 312 16.33 -2.63 21.36
N GLY A 313 15.95 -1.98 22.46
CA GLY A 313 16.32 -2.39 23.82
C GLY A 313 15.66 -3.69 24.30
N LEU A 314 14.69 -4.24 23.55
CA LEU A 314 13.95 -5.48 23.88
C LEU A 314 14.38 -6.68 22.99
N ILE A 315 15.39 -6.50 22.13
CA ILE A 315 15.82 -7.41 21.04
C ILE A 315 16.19 -8.86 21.41
N PRO A 316 16.85 -9.20 22.54
CA PRO A 316 17.46 -10.53 22.70
C PRO A 316 16.47 -11.70 22.57
N SER A 317 15.18 -11.53 22.88
CA SER A 317 14.21 -12.62 22.86
C SER A 317 13.61 -12.95 21.49
N LEU A 318 13.78 -12.08 20.49
CA LEU A 318 13.09 -12.21 19.20
C LEU A 318 13.92 -12.97 18.16
N THR A 319 15.23 -12.73 18.08
CA THR A 319 16.12 -13.54 17.24
C THR A 319 16.09 -14.99 17.71
N ASP A 320 16.12 -15.22 19.04
CA ASP A 320 16.00 -16.55 19.62
C ASP A 320 14.62 -17.17 19.39
N ARG A 321 13.52 -16.40 19.42
CA ARG A 321 12.17 -16.92 19.07
C ARG A 321 12.01 -17.20 17.58
N LEU A 322 12.52 -16.34 16.71
CA LEU A 322 12.51 -16.56 15.26
C LEU A 322 13.44 -17.70 14.85
N ASP A 323 14.58 -17.87 15.52
CA ASP A 323 15.48 -19.01 15.32
C ASP A 323 14.93 -20.31 15.94
N GLN A 324 14.19 -20.23 17.06
CA GLN A 324 13.39 -21.35 17.58
C GLN A 324 12.23 -21.73 16.65
N MET A 325 11.68 -20.77 15.90
CA MET A 325 10.71 -21.04 14.82
C MET A 325 11.41 -21.58 13.56
N ARG A 326 12.60 -21.10 13.18
CA ARG A 326 13.41 -21.63 12.05
C ARG A 326 13.90 -23.05 12.28
N THR A 327 14.11 -23.47 13.52
CA THR A 327 14.56 -24.84 13.85
C THR A 327 13.47 -25.90 13.75
N LYS A 328 12.20 -25.50 13.54
CA LYS A 328 11.10 -26.39 13.14
C LYS A 328 10.68 -26.08 11.71
N GLY A 329 11.44 -26.61 10.74
CA GLY A 329 11.25 -26.44 9.30
C GLY A 329 9.94 -26.98 8.70
N GLN A 330 8.88 -27.10 9.50
CA GLN A 330 7.54 -27.53 9.09
C GLN A 330 6.51 -26.39 9.25
N ASP A 331 6.73 -25.44 10.17
CA ASP A 331 5.73 -24.40 10.51
C ASP A 331 5.73 -23.17 9.57
N HIS A 332 6.73 -23.00 8.70
CA HIS A 332 6.74 -21.88 7.75
C HIS A 332 5.71 -22.05 6.62
N THR A 333 5.53 -23.31 6.18
CA THR A 333 4.47 -23.68 5.25
C THR A 333 3.13 -23.63 5.97
N ASP A 334 3.05 -24.11 7.22
CA ASP A 334 1.80 -24.07 8.00
C ASP A 334 1.38 -22.66 8.43
N ALA A 335 2.29 -21.70 8.63
CA ALA A 335 1.95 -20.29 8.90
C ALA A 335 1.48 -19.56 7.64
N VAL A 336 2.08 -19.87 6.48
CA VAL A 336 1.61 -19.40 5.17
C VAL A 336 0.27 -20.05 4.84
N ASP A 337 0.08 -21.34 5.12
CA ASP A 337 -1.17 -22.07 4.90
C ASP A 337 -2.26 -21.71 5.91
N LEU A 338 -1.95 -21.37 7.17
CA LEU A 338 -2.92 -20.82 8.13
C LEU A 338 -3.44 -19.44 7.69
N ILE A 339 -2.60 -18.67 6.98
CA ILE A 339 -2.93 -17.35 6.45
C ILE A 339 -3.67 -17.47 5.11
N LEU A 340 -3.39 -18.51 4.30
CA LEU A 340 -4.04 -18.76 3.02
C LEU A 340 -5.34 -19.60 3.11
N ALA A 341 -5.54 -20.37 4.19
CA ALA A 341 -6.68 -21.27 4.35
C ALA A 341 -7.87 -20.69 5.13
N ARG A 342 -8.02 -19.36 5.23
CA ARG A 342 -9.22 -18.72 5.81
C ARG A 342 -9.81 -17.61 4.96
#